data_AF-A0A259F108-F1
#
_entry.id   AF-A0A259F108-F1
#
_cell.length_a   1.000
_cell.length_b   1.000
_cell.length_c   1.000
_cell.angle_alpha   90.00
_cell.angle_beta   90.00
_cell.angle_gamma   90.00
#
_symmetry.space_group_name_H-M   'P 1'
#
loop_
_entity.id
_entity.type
_entity.pdbx_description
1 polymer ?
#
loop_
_entity_poly.entity_id
_entity_poly.type
_entity_poly.pdbx_seq_one_letter_code
_entity_poly.pdbx_strand_id
1 'polypeptide(L)'
;MLAAAALMCAVPAGAADSAQANLERWQLRRLNAPTERELAHEREGNVYIYDGLTAREVDQALSAHFERIEYMMFVGTQKSAPADTANSNADGNAETESPGCM
;
A
#
# COMPACT_ATOMS: atom_id res chain seq x y z
N MET A 1 4.52 51.02 15.11
CA MET A 1 3.61 50.08 14.42
C MET A 1 4.47 48.98 13.81
N LEU A 2 4.40 47.76 14.34
CA LEU A 2 5.15 46.60 13.83
C LEU A 2 4.11 45.60 13.32
N ALA A 3 4.00 45.46 12.01
CA ALA A 3 3.16 44.46 11.37
C ALA A 3 4.01 43.20 11.10
N ALA A 4 3.85 42.18 11.94
CA ALA A 4 4.38 40.85 11.67
C ALA A 4 3.44 40.15 10.68
N ALA A 5 3.83 40.11 9.40
CA ALA A 5 3.12 39.35 8.38
C ALA A 5 3.48 37.87 8.54
N ALA A 6 2.59 37.08 9.12
CA ALA A 6 2.69 35.62 9.12
C ALA A 6 2.34 35.09 7.73
N LEU A 7 3.36 34.72 6.96
CA LEU A 7 3.20 34.03 5.68
C LEU A 7 2.81 32.56 5.95
N MET A 8 1.51 32.29 6.00
CA MET A 8 0.98 30.92 6.05
C MET A 8 1.17 30.28 4.67
N CYS A 9 2.15 29.38 4.55
CA CYS A 9 2.26 28.48 3.39
C CYS A 9 1.07 27.52 3.38
N ALA A 10 0.09 27.78 2.53
CA ALA A 10 -0.97 26.82 2.25
C ALA A 10 -0.37 25.66 1.42
N VAL A 11 -0.16 24.50 2.05
CA VAL A 11 0.25 23.29 1.35
C VAL A 11 -0.96 22.77 0.57
N PRO A 12 -0.90 22.62 -0.77
CA PRO A 12 -2.03 22.11 -1.54
C PRO A 12 -2.31 20.66 -1.15
N ALA A 13 -3.55 20.39 -0.73
CA ALA A 13 -4.01 19.09 -0.23
C ALA A 13 -3.94 17.94 -1.25
N GLY A 14 -3.68 18.21 -2.54
CA GLY A 14 -3.59 17.18 -3.60
C GLY A 14 -2.22 16.49 -3.75
N ALA A 15 -1.17 16.95 -3.06
CA ALA A 15 0.16 16.33 -3.18
C ALA A 15 0.22 14.93 -2.54
N ALA A 16 -0.50 14.72 -1.44
CA ALA A 16 -0.50 13.47 -0.68
C ALA A 16 -1.09 12.29 -1.47
N ASP A 17 -2.22 12.48 -2.17
CA ASP A 17 -2.86 11.43 -2.98
C ASP A 17 -1.95 10.93 -4.11
N SER A 18 -1.22 11.85 -4.75
CA SER A 18 -0.32 11.50 -5.86
C SER A 18 0.90 10.68 -5.41
N ALA A 19 1.38 10.94 -4.19
CA ALA A 19 2.50 10.22 -3.60
C ALA A 19 2.08 8.80 -3.18
N GLN A 20 0.91 8.67 -2.56
CA GLN A 20 0.35 7.37 -2.17
C GLN A 20 0.10 6.47 -3.38
N ALA A 21 -0.55 7.00 -4.43
CA ALA A 21 -0.77 6.26 -5.67
C ALA A 21 0.53 5.91 -6.41
N ASN A 22 1.61 6.69 -6.23
CA ASN A 22 2.93 6.34 -6.76
C ASN A 22 3.56 5.18 -5.97
N LEU A 23 3.48 5.23 -4.65
CA LEU A 23 3.97 4.20 -3.75
C LEU A 23 3.28 2.85 -4.03
N GLU A 24 1.95 2.82 -4.11
CA GLU A 24 1.18 1.61 -4.41
C GLU A 24 1.61 0.98 -5.74
N ARG A 25 1.73 1.79 -6.80
CA ARG A 25 2.21 1.31 -8.12
C ARG A 25 3.63 0.76 -8.04
N TRP A 26 4.50 1.41 -7.28
CA TRP A 26 5.88 0.96 -7.12
C TRP A 26 5.97 -0.35 -6.32
N GLN A 27 5.13 -0.52 -5.31
CA GLN A 27 4.97 -1.77 -4.56
C GLN A 27 4.48 -2.90 -5.47
N LEU A 28 3.37 -2.69 -6.19
CA LEU A 28 2.82 -3.69 -7.12
C LEU A 28 3.80 -4.08 -8.22
N ARG A 29 4.57 -3.12 -8.76
CA ARG A 29 5.62 -3.42 -9.74
C ARG A 29 6.68 -4.34 -9.16
N ARG A 30 7.16 -4.11 -7.94
CA ARG A 30 8.17 -4.99 -7.32
C ARG A 30 7.61 -6.36 -6.99
N LEU A 31 6.37 -6.43 -6.51
CA LEU A 31 5.72 -7.70 -6.19
C LEU A 31 5.73 -8.62 -7.41
N ASN A 32 5.20 -8.11 -8.53
CA ASN A 32 4.98 -8.87 -9.77
C ASN A 32 6.24 -9.02 -10.65
N ALA A 33 7.12 -8.01 -10.67
CA ALA A 33 8.31 -7.95 -11.54
C ALA A 33 9.49 -7.27 -10.82
N PRO A 34 10.08 -7.94 -9.82
CA PRO A 34 11.24 -7.41 -9.10
C PRO A 34 12.45 -7.31 -10.03
N THR A 35 13.29 -6.32 -9.79
CA THR A 35 14.61 -6.23 -10.43
C THR A 35 15.59 -7.22 -9.78
N GLU A 36 16.66 -7.57 -10.49
CA GLU A 36 17.69 -8.47 -9.94
C GLU A 36 18.29 -7.96 -8.62
N ARG A 37 18.42 -6.64 -8.48
CA ARG A 37 18.91 -6.00 -7.26
C ARG A 37 17.93 -6.15 -6.10
N GLU A 38 16.63 -6.01 -6.35
CA GLU A 38 15.59 -6.24 -5.32
C GLU A 38 15.57 -7.72 -4.91
N LEU A 39 15.72 -8.66 -5.86
CA LEU A 39 15.85 -10.09 -5.56
C LEU A 39 17.11 -10.44 -4.78
N ALA A 40 18.23 -9.74 -5.03
CA ALA A 40 19.45 -9.93 -4.24
C ALA A 40 19.23 -9.46 -2.80
N HIS A 41 18.61 -8.30 -2.62
CA HIS A 41 18.25 -7.80 -1.29
C HIS A 41 17.30 -8.76 -0.53
N GLU A 42 16.30 -9.32 -1.19
CA GLU A 42 15.43 -10.36 -0.59
C GLU A 42 16.27 -11.54 -0.09
N ARG A 43 17.15 -12.08 -0.93
CA ARG A 43 18.04 -13.22 -0.60
C ARG A 43 19.08 -12.92 0.48
N GLU A 44 19.39 -11.65 0.74
CA GLU A 44 20.20 -11.20 1.87
C GLU A 44 19.41 -11.20 3.19
N GLY A 45 18.12 -11.54 3.16
CA GLY A 45 17.24 -11.61 4.33
C GLY A 45 16.44 -10.32 4.56
N ASN A 46 16.40 -9.39 3.59
CA ASN A 46 15.59 -8.18 3.73
C ASN A 46 14.12 -8.48 3.41
N VAL A 47 13.22 -7.95 4.24
CA VAL A 47 11.77 -8.08 4.05
C VAL A 47 11.20 -6.81 3.41
N TYR A 48 10.39 -6.96 2.37
CA TYR A 48 9.62 -5.86 1.80
C TYR A 48 8.19 -5.83 2.32
N ILE A 49 7.73 -4.63 2.68
CA ILE A 49 6.39 -4.38 3.18
C ILE A 49 5.51 -3.89 2.03
N TYR A 50 4.38 -4.57 1.85
CA TYR A 50 3.33 -4.22 0.91
C TYR A 50 2.11 -3.82 1.74
N ASP A 51 1.58 -2.63 1.49
CA ASP A 51 0.47 -2.04 2.25
C ASP A 51 -0.75 -1.87 1.36
N GLY A 52 -1.94 -2.01 1.93
CA GLY A 52 -3.20 -1.75 1.26
C GLY A 52 -3.61 -2.75 0.18
N LEU A 53 -2.94 -3.90 0.05
CA LEU A 53 -3.36 -4.93 -0.90
C LEU A 53 -4.72 -5.53 -0.50
N THR A 54 -5.53 -5.90 -1.48
CA THR A 54 -6.77 -6.65 -1.24
C THR A 54 -6.47 -8.11 -0.89
N ALA A 55 -7.40 -8.77 -0.18
CA ALA A 55 -7.28 -10.20 0.14
C ALA A 55 -7.01 -11.07 -1.11
N ARG A 56 -7.68 -10.75 -2.23
CA ARG A 56 -7.47 -11.43 -3.51
C ARG A 56 -6.04 -11.25 -4.06
N GLU A 57 -5.47 -10.04 -3.94
CA GLU A 57 -4.11 -9.77 -4.39
C GLU A 57 -3.08 -10.47 -3.51
N VAL A 58 -3.33 -10.56 -2.21
CA VAL A 58 -2.49 -11.33 -1.28
C VAL A 58 -2.54 -12.82 -1.63
N ASP A 59 -3.72 -13.40 -1.86
CA ASP A 59 -3.85 -14.81 -2.27
C ASP A 59 -3.14 -15.11 -3.60
N GLN A 60 -3.24 -14.17 -4.56
CA GLN A 60 -2.52 -14.27 -5.82
C GLN A 60 -1.00 -14.21 -5.60
N ALA A 61 -0.51 -13.31 -4.75
CA ALA A 61 0.91 -13.19 -4.43
C ALA A 61 1.44 -14.45 -3.74
N LEU A 62 0.68 -15.01 -2.79
CA LEU A 62 1.01 -16.26 -2.09
C LEU A 62 1.18 -17.43 -3.05
N SER A 63 0.34 -17.49 -4.08
CA SER A 63 0.37 -18.56 -5.08
C SER A 63 1.46 -18.35 -6.13
N ALA A 64 1.60 -17.13 -6.65
CA ALA A 64 2.51 -16.81 -7.76
C ALA A 64 3.96 -16.63 -7.33
N HIS A 65 4.21 -16.25 -6.07
CA HIS A 65 5.53 -15.93 -5.54
C HIS A 65 5.86 -16.73 -4.28
N PHE A 66 5.41 -18.00 -4.24
CA PHE A 66 5.59 -18.89 -3.10
C PHE A 66 7.05 -18.97 -2.62
N GLU A 67 8.01 -19.07 -3.54
CA GLU A 67 9.45 -19.15 -3.22
C GLU A 67 10.04 -17.86 -2.63
N ARG A 68 9.31 -16.74 -2.69
CA ARG A 68 9.77 -15.42 -2.23
C ARG A 68 8.98 -14.90 -1.05
N ILE A 69 7.92 -15.59 -0.65
CA ILE A 69 6.95 -15.08 0.32
C ILE A 69 7.57 -14.83 1.70
N GLU A 70 8.62 -15.58 2.04
CA GLU A 70 9.36 -15.41 3.29
C GLU A 70 10.04 -14.04 3.43
N TYR A 71 10.26 -13.34 2.31
CA TYR A 71 10.83 -11.98 2.27
C TYR A 71 9.77 -10.90 2.06
N MET A 72 8.48 -11.23 2.28
CA MET A 72 7.37 -10.31 2.07
C MET A 72 6.52 -10.20 3.34
N MET A 73 6.07 -8.98 3.63
CA MET A 73 5.10 -8.71 4.70
C MET A 73 3.94 -7.90 4.13
N PHE A 74 2.73 -8.41 4.29
CA PHE A 74 1.50 -7.74 3.88
C PHE A 74 0.84 -7.10 5.09
N VAL A 75 0.60 -5.79 5.01
CA VAL A 75 -0.06 -5.00 6.04
C VAL A 75 -1.24 -4.24 5.45
N GLY A 76 -2.17 -3.80 6.30
CA GLY A 76 -3.33 -3.03 5.85
C GLY A 76 -4.21 -3.77 4.84
N THR A 77 -4.23 -5.10 4.87
CA THR A 77 -4.92 -5.90 3.86
C THR A 77 -6.40 -5.58 3.85
N GLN A 78 -6.90 -5.14 2.70
CA GLN A 78 -8.30 -4.74 2.54
C GLN A 78 -9.16 -5.97 2.29
N LYS A 79 -10.26 -6.10 3.04
CA LYS A 79 -11.25 -7.14 2.83
C LYS A 79 -11.92 -6.94 1.46
N SER A 80 -11.68 -7.85 0.52
CA SER A 80 -12.43 -7.84 -0.73
C SER A 80 -13.91 -8.10 -0.44
N ALA A 81 -14.79 -7.26 -0.96
CA ALA A 81 -16.22 -7.55 -0.98
C ALA A 81 -16.46 -8.89 -1.70
N PRO A 82 -17.40 -9.74 -1.23
CA PRO A 82 -17.72 -10.99 -1.92
C PRO A 82 -18.10 -10.70 -3.38
N ALA A 83 -17.64 -11.55 -4.29
CA ALA A 83 -17.75 -11.38 -5.75
C ALA A 83 -19.19 -11.19 -6.29
N ASP A 84 -20.20 -11.33 -5.42
CA ASP A 84 -21.62 -11.09 -5.71
C ASP A 84 -22.08 -9.63 -5.50
N THR A 85 -21.16 -8.71 -5.19
CA THR A 85 -21.45 -7.27 -5.06
C THR A 85 -20.60 -6.39 -5.97
N ALA A 86 -20.36 -6.84 -7.20
CA ALA A 86 -19.77 -6.03 -8.28
C ALA A 86 -20.72 -4.93 -8.83
N ASN A 87 -21.58 -4.39 -7.97
CA ASN A 87 -22.38 -3.20 -8.21
C ASN A 87 -22.51 -2.43 -6.88
N SER A 88 -21.40 -1.89 -6.40
CA SER A 88 -21.46 -0.80 -5.42
C SER A 88 -20.80 0.40 -6.05
N ASN A 89 -21.66 1.30 -6.53
CA ASN A 89 -21.33 2.68 -6.79
C ASN A 89 -20.41 3.23 -5.69
N ALA A 90 -19.52 4.13 -6.09
CA ALA A 90 -18.73 4.96 -5.23
C ALA A 90 -19.52 5.44 -4.00
N ASP A 91 -19.20 4.89 -2.84
CA ASP A 91 -19.18 5.65 -1.60
C ASP A 91 -18.18 4.99 -0.66
N GLY A 92 -17.37 5.82 -0.01
CA GLY A 92 -16.24 5.38 0.81
C GLY A 92 -16.69 4.46 1.94
N ASN A 93 -15.75 3.62 2.38
CA ASN A 93 -15.51 3.13 3.76
C ASN A 93 -14.71 1.81 3.64
N ALA A 94 -13.44 1.90 3.27
CA ALA A 94 -12.53 0.78 3.46
C ALA A 94 -12.32 0.62 4.98
N GLU A 95 -12.91 -0.42 5.56
CA GLU A 95 -12.75 -0.74 6.98
C GLU A 95 -11.32 -1.26 7.20
N THR A 96 -10.41 -0.37 7.61
CA THR A 96 -9.06 -0.74 8.06
C THR A 96 -9.12 -1.16 9.52
N GLU A 97 -8.92 -2.45 9.79
CA GLU A 97 -8.82 -2.96 11.16
C GLU A 97 -7.54 -2.41 11.82
N SER A 98 -7.71 -1.43 12.71
CA SER A 98 -6.61 -0.93 13.55
C SER A 98 -6.26 -1.95 14.64
N PRO A 99 -4.97 -2.24 14.89
CA PRO A 99 -4.57 -2.94 16.10
C PRO A 99 -4.90 -2.06 17.30
N GLY A 100 -5.94 -2.43 18.05
CA GLY A 100 -6.29 -1.74 19.29
C GLY A 100 -5.12 -1.77 20.26
N CYS A 101 -4.56 -0.61 20.59
CA CYS A 101 -3.63 -0.48 21.70
C CYS A 101 -4.42 -0.61 23.01
N MET A 102 -3.95 -1.50 23.90
CA MET A 102 -4.49 -1.70 25.25
C MET A 102 -3.82 -0.76 26.25
#